data_AF-A0A3D5UM20-F1
#
_entry.id   AF-A0A3D5UM20-F1
#
_cell.length_a   1.000
_cell.length_b   1.000
_cell.length_c   1.000
_cell.angle_alpha   90.00
_cell.angle_beta   90.00
_cell.angle_gamma   90.00
#
_symmetry.space_group_name_H-M   'P 1'
#
loop_
_entity.id
_entity.type
_entity.pdbx_description
1 polymer ?
#
loop_
_entity_poly.entity_id
_entity_poly.type
_entity_poly.pdbx_seq_one_letter_code
_entity_poly.pdbx_strand_id
1 'polypeptide(L)'
;MWKLLFVVGFILFFINEIQIGLKGKSSGSQLFFIGTLFLVLSTAAEFITSGFTVQNVFKQSPVWAILFMGAFMLLVYTLFFAVDFKQSYLQDTNKRVCDSGVYALCRHPGVLWFFFLYYGLYQILPSADMLFFFIVGNGLNLAYAIVQDRWTFPKTFVDYSRYKRTTPFLIPNWNSIKNTFETKEGR
;
A
#
# COMPACT_ATOMS: atom_id res chain seq x y z
N MET A 1 -11.52 7.33 19.88
CA MET A 1 -11.22 5.89 20.10
C MET A 1 -10.62 5.24 18.85
N TRP A 2 -11.19 5.48 17.67
CA TRP A 2 -10.78 4.87 16.39
C TRP A 2 -9.36 5.24 15.93
N LYS A 3 -8.90 6.46 16.25
CA LYS A 3 -7.52 6.92 16.03
C LYS A 3 -6.46 5.99 16.61
N LEU A 4 -6.68 5.46 17.82
CA LEU A 4 -5.74 4.53 18.45
C LEU A 4 -5.73 3.19 17.72
N LEU A 5 -6.91 2.66 17.37
CA LEU A 5 -7.04 1.40 16.65
C LEU A 5 -6.31 1.46 15.29
N PHE A 6 -6.43 2.59 14.60
CA PHE A 6 -5.75 2.86 13.34
C PHE A 6 -4.21 2.85 13.49
N VAL A 7 -3.69 3.54 14.50
CA VAL A 7 -2.24 3.56 14.79
C VAL A 7 -1.75 2.17 15.22
N VAL A 8 -2.52 1.43 16.02
CA VAL A 8 -2.20 0.04 16.39
C VAL A 8 -2.12 -0.84 15.16
N GLY A 9 -3.00 -0.65 14.17
CA GLY A 9 -2.92 -1.35 12.88
C GLY A 9 -1.57 -1.14 12.19
N PHE A 10 -1.07 0.10 12.15
CA PHE A 10 0.27 0.39 11.62
C PHE A 10 1.39 -0.20 12.47
N ILE A 11 1.29 -0.15 13.80
CA ILE A 11 2.28 -0.79 14.69
C ILE A 11 2.39 -2.29 14.39
N LEU A 12 1.26 -2.96 14.17
CA LEU A 12 1.25 -4.38 13.78
C LEU A 12 1.95 -4.60 12.44
N PHE A 13 1.79 -3.70 11.47
CA PHE A 13 2.54 -3.75 10.22
C PHE A 13 4.05 -3.65 10.46
N PHE A 14 4.51 -2.67 11.23
CA PHE A 14 5.95 -2.55 11.55
C PHE A 14 6.50 -3.77 12.28
N ILE A 15 5.76 -4.32 13.26
CA ILE A 15 6.16 -5.54 13.97
C ILE A 15 6.28 -6.70 12.98
N ASN A 16 5.31 -6.83 12.08
CA ASN A 16 5.32 -7.87 11.06
C ASN A 16 6.56 -7.78 10.16
N GLU A 17 6.92 -6.57 9.72
CA GLU A 17 8.11 -6.32 8.91
C GLU A 17 9.41 -6.63 9.66
N ILE A 18 9.52 -6.19 10.91
CA ILE A 18 10.66 -6.51 11.77
C ILE A 18 10.80 -8.03 11.90
N GLN A 19 9.69 -8.75 12.10
CA GLN A 19 9.71 -10.21 12.21
C GLN A 19 10.18 -10.89 10.91
N ILE A 20 9.73 -10.41 9.75
CA ILE A 20 10.19 -10.90 8.45
C ILE A 20 11.69 -10.63 8.28
N GLY A 21 12.14 -9.40 8.55
CA GLY A 21 13.54 -8.98 8.40
C GLY A 21 14.53 -9.63 9.39
N LEU A 22 14.04 -10.14 10.53
CA LEU A 22 14.84 -10.86 11.52
C LEU A 22 14.84 -12.38 11.31
N LYS A 23 13.69 -12.98 10.99
CA LYS A 23 13.54 -14.44 10.95
C LYS A 23 13.68 -15.05 9.56
N GLY A 24 13.69 -14.25 8.49
CA GLY A 24 13.84 -14.70 7.10
C GLY A 24 12.72 -15.62 6.58
N LYS A 25 11.77 -16.02 7.44
CA LYS A 25 10.63 -16.88 7.12
C LYS A 25 9.38 -16.06 6.84
N SER A 26 8.70 -16.44 5.76
CA SER A 26 7.48 -15.83 5.21
C SER A 26 6.21 -15.95 6.09
N SER A 27 6.35 -16.34 7.36
CA SER A 27 5.22 -16.62 8.26
C SER A 27 4.59 -15.36 8.86
N GLY A 28 5.16 -14.18 8.59
CA GLY A 28 4.61 -12.88 8.96
C GLY A 28 3.53 -12.40 7.98
N SER A 29 2.48 -13.19 7.71
CA SER A 29 1.32 -12.71 6.94
C SER A 29 0.12 -12.39 7.83
N GLN A 30 0.00 -13.06 8.99
CA GLN A 30 -1.17 -12.93 9.87
C GLN A 30 -1.29 -11.54 10.50
N LEU A 31 -0.18 -10.95 10.98
CA LEU A 31 -0.19 -9.61 11.58
C LEU A 31 -0.52 -8.52 10.55
N PHE A 32 -0.13 -8.73 9.28
CA PHE A 32 -0.53 -7.84 8.19
C PHE A 32 -2.05 -7.91 7.93
N PHE A 33 -2.66 -9.10 7.94
CA PHE A 33 -4.12 -9.19 7.81
C PHE A 33 -4.85 -8.57 9.01
N ILE A 34 -4.35 -8.79 10.24
CA ILE A 34 -4.94 -8.21 11.45
C ILE A 34 -4.81 -6.68 11.44
N GLY A 35 -3.64 -6.14 11.08
CA GLY A 35 -3.44 -4.71 10.97
C GLY A 35 -4.36 -4.09 9.92
N THR A 36 -4.52 -4.74 8.76
CA THR A 36 -5.44 -4.30 7.71
C THR A 36 -6.88 -4.29 8.20
N LEU A 37 -7.30 -5.32 8.94
CA LEU A 37 -8.62 -5.37 9.55
C LEU A 37 -8.83 -4.19 10.52
N PHE A 38 -7.84 -3.83 11.32
CA PHE A 38 -7.94 -2.68 12.25
C PHE A 38 -8.05 -1.35 11.51
N LEU A 39 -7.33 -1.17 10.41
CA LEU A 39 -7.47 0.00 9.53
C LEU A 39 -8.88 0.10 8.91
N VAL A 40 -9.42 -1.02 8.42
CA VAL A 40 -10.79 -1.06 7.85
C VAL A 40 -11.83 -0.78 8.93
N LEU A 41 -11.72 -1.41 10.10
CA LEU A 41 -12.66 -1.23 11.21
C LEU A 41 -12.66 0.20 11.75
N SER A 42 -11.48 0.81 11.92
CA SER A 42 -11.38 2.21 12.36
C SER A 42 -11.96 3.19 11.35
N THR A 43 -11.71 2.97 10.06
CA THR A 43 -12.28 3.78 8.98
C THR A 43 -13.81 3.61 8.90
N ALA A 44 -14.31 2.37 8.94
CA ALA A 44 -15.74 2.07 8.90
C ALA A 44 -16.49 2.60 10.13
N ALA A 45 -15.87 2.52 11.32
CA ALA A 45 -16.47 3.07 12.54
C ALA A 45 -16.66 4.58 12.44
N GLU A 46 -15.70 5.32 11.88
CA GLU A 46 -15.82 6.77 11.64
C GLU A 46 -17.00 7.09 10.69
N PHE A 47 -17.20 6.28 9.65
CA PHE A 47 -18.36 6.39 8.76
C PHE A 47 -19.69 6.17 9.50
N ILE A 48 -19.77 5.16 10.36
CA ILE A 48 -20.98 4.87 11.12
C ILE A 48 -21.28 6.00 12.13
N THR A 49 -20.27 6.47 12.85
CA THR A 49 -20.44 7.48 13.90
C THR A 49 -20.71 8.89 13.36
N SER A 50 -20.29 9.18 12.13
CA SER A 50 -20.55 10.47 11.48
C SER A 50 -21.99 10.59 10.92
N GLY A 51 -22.83 9.56 11.06
CA GLY A 51 -24.20 9.58 10.52
C GLY A 51 -24.22 9.58 8.99
N PHE A 52 -23.17 9.03 8.37
CA PHE A 52 -22.96 9.05 6.94
C PHE A 52 -24.10 8.36 6.16
N THR A 53 -24.57 9.03 5.10
CA THR A 53 -25.53 8.45 4.15
C THR A 53 -24.96 8.47 2.74
N VAL A 54 -24.81 7.29 2.12
CA VAL A 54 -24.21 7.10 0.78
C VAL A 54 -24.85 7.99 -0.29
N GLN A 55 -26.16 8.25 -0.20
CA GLN A 55 -26.87 9.09 -1.16
C GLN A 55 -26.43 10.56 -1.16
N ASN A 56 -25.98 11.11 -0.02
CA ASN A 56 -25.51 12.49 0.05
C ASN A 56 -24.15 12.68 -0.62
N VAL A 57 -23.30 11.64 -0.61
CA VAL A 57 -21.95 11.71 -1.20
C VAL A 57 -21.98 11.77 -2.70
N PHE A 58 -22.76 10.92 -3.35
CA PHE A 58 -22.89 10.94 -4.81
C PHE A 58 -23.52 12.24 -5.32
N LYS A 59 -24.34 12.90 -4.48
CA LYS A 59 -24.93 14.21 -4.79
C LYS A 59 -23.97 15.38 -4.55
N GLN A 60 -23.14 15.34 -3.51
CA GLN A 60 -22.28 16.47 -3.12
C GLN A 60 -20.88 16.39 -3.73
N SER A 61 -20.35 15.20 -4.01
CA SER A 61 -18.94 14.99 -4.34
C SER A 61 -18.66 13.72 -5.16
N PRO A 62 -19.27 13.57 -6.36
CA PRO A 62 -19.10 12.37 -7.19
C PRO A 62 -17.65 12.18 -7.67
N VAL A 63 -16.91 13.27 -7.91
CA VAL A 63 -15.51 13.22 -8.35
C VAL A 63 -14.62 12.55 -7.30
N TRP A 64 -14.81 12.88 -6.03
CA TRP A 64 -14.03 12.31 -4.93
C TRP A 64 -14.40 10.85 -4.66
N ALA A 65 -15.67 10.47 -4.86
CA ALA A 65 -16.12 9.08 -4.80
C ALA A 65 -15.48 8.22 -5.90
N ILE A 66 -15.37 8.74 -7.13
CA ILE A 66 -14.66 8.07 -8.24
C ILE A 66 -13.18 7.92 -7.91
N LEU A 67 -12.54 8.98 -7.39
CA LEU A 67 -11.12 8.92 -6.98
C LEU A 67 -10.89 7.86 -5.90
N PHE A 68 -11.72 7.84 -4.86
CA PHE A 68 -11.67 6.83 -3.81
C PHE A 68 -11.79 5.41 -4.37
N MET A 69 -12.80 5.18 -5.20
CA MET A 69 -13.08 3.86 -5.77
C MET A 69 -11.95 3.40 -6.69
N GLY A 70 -11.43 4.29 -7.54
CA GLY A 70 -10.27 4.00 -8.40
C GLY A 70 -9.01 3.70 -7.60
N ALA A 71 -8.71 4.51 -6.57
CA ALA A 71 -7.57 4.29 -5.69
C ALA A 71 -7.69 2.98 -4.89
N PHE A 72 -8.89 2.62 -4.44
CA PHE A 72 -9.15 1.35 -3.76
C PHE A 72 -8.95 0.14 -4.67
N MET A 73 -9.50 0.18 -5.90
CA MET A 73 -9.29 -0.90 -6.88
C MET A 73 -7.80 -1.06 -7.22
N LEU A 74 -7.08 0.05 -7.42
CA LEU A 74 -5.64 0.02 -7.66
C LEU A 74 -4.86 -0.50 -6.46
N LEU A 75 -5.24 -0.14 -5.24
CA LEU A 75 -4.62 -0.64 -4.01
C LEU A 75 -4.80 -2.17 -3.90
N VAL A 76 -6.03 -2.67 -4.09
CA VAL A 76 -6.34 -4.12 -4.10
C VAL A 76 -5.57 -4.82 -5.22
N TYR A 77 -5.54 -4.25 -6.42
CA TYR A 77 -4.75 -4.79 -7.54
C TYR A 77 -3.26 -4.86 -7.19
N THR A 78 -2.68 -3.80 -6.64
CA THR A 78 -1.26 -3.79 -6.26
C THR A 78 -0.91 -4.77 -5.15
N LEU A 79 -1.81 -4.96 -4.19
CA LEU A 79 -1.61 -5.88 -3.07
C LEU A 79 -1.77 -7.34 -3.49
N PHE A 80 -2.81 -7.67 -4.27
CA PHE A 80 -3.23 -9.06 -4.51
C PHE A 80 -2.90 -9.61 -5.89
N PHE A 81 -2.93 -8.78 -6.92
CA PHE A 81 -2.79 -9.22 -8.32
C PHE A 81 -1.43 -8.90 -8.92
N ALA A 82 -0.84 -7.77 -8.55
CA ALA A 82 0.47 -7.36 -9.07
C ALA A 82 1.64 -8.04 -8.35
N VAL A 83 1.43 -8.56 -7.14
CA VAL A 83 2.38 -9.44 -6.46
C VAL A 83 1.95 -10.87 -6.74
N ASP A 84 2.71 -11.60 -7.56
CA ASP A 84 2.50 -13.02 -7.81
C ASP A 84 2.72 -13.83 -6.51
N PHE A 85 1.68 -13.92 -5.67
CA PHE A 85 1.65 -14.72 -4.44
C PHE A 85 2.03 -16.18 -4.72
N LYS A 86 1.74 -16.66 -5.94
CA LYS A 86 1.98 -18.04 -6.36
C LYS A 86 3.46 -18.32 -6.63
N GLN A 87 4.25 -17.38 -7.15
CA GLN A 87 5.68 -17.61 -7.42
C GLN A 87 6.58 -17.27 -6.22
N SER A 88 6.21 -16.29 -5.38
CA SER A 88 7.03 -15.89 -4.22
C SER A 88 7.04 -16.89 -3.05
N TYR A 89 6.08 -17.81 -3.01
CA TYR A 89 5.94 -18.82 -1.94
C TYR A 89 6.27 -20.26 -2.36
N LEU A 90 6.32 -20.58 -3.66
CA LEU A 90 6.51 -21.97 -4.14
C LEU A 90 7.95 -22.37 -4.49
N GLN A 91 8.93 -21.44 -4.50
CA GLN A 91 10.34 -21.78 -4.76
C GLN A 91 11.25 -21.29 -3.64
N ASP A 92 11.59 -22.24 -2.77
CA ASP A 92 12.21 -22.07 -1.45
C ASP A 92 13.73 -21.79 -1.47
N THR A 93 14.27 -21.24 -2.56
CA THR A 93 15.73 -21.00 -2.65
C THR A 93 16.18 -19.67 -3.27
N ASN A 94 15.33 -18.94 -4.00
CA ASN A 94 15.69 -17.62 -4.56
C ASN A 94 14.44 -16.76 -4.80
N LYS A 95 13.95 -16.06 -3.78
CA LYS A 95 12.86 -15.08 -3.94
C LYS A 95 13.35 -13.93 -4.84
N ARG A 96 12.85 -13.87 -6.07
CA ARG A 96 13.11 -12.77 -7.02
C ARG A 96 12.06 -11.68 -6.86
N VAL A 97 12.47 -10.44 -7.12
CA VAL A 97 11.57 -9.28 -7.08
C VAL A 97 10.59 -9.36 -8.24
N CYS A 98 9.31 -9.07 -8.01
CA CYS A 98 8.36 -8.84 -9.10
C CYS A 98 8.63 -7.46 -9.70
N ASP A 99 9.24 -7.43 -10.89
CA ASP A 99 9.67 -6.22 -11.59
C ASP A 99 8.73 -5.81 -12.73
N SER A 100 7.55 -6.43 -12.83
CA SER A 100 6.61 -6.22 -13.92
C SER A 100 5.40 -5.34 -13.53
N GLY A 101 4.84 -4.62 -14.50
CA GLY A 101 3.62 -3.82 -14.33
C GLY A 101 3.82 -2.55 -13.50
N VAL A 102 3.00 -2.34 -12.46
CA VAL A 102 3.01 -1.10 -11.66
C VAL A 102 4.29 -0.98 -10.81
N TYR A 103 4.89 -2.12 -10.46
CA TYR A 103 6.19 -2.19 -9.76
C TYR A 103 7.39 -1.90 -10.68
N ALA A 104 7.20 -1.84 -12.01
CA ALA A 104 8.22 -1.34 -12.94
C ALA A 104 8.30 0.20 -12.94
N LEU A 105 7.18 0.87 -12.64
CA LEU A 105 7.06 2.33 -12.62
C LEU A 105 7.66 2.96 -11.35
N CYS A 106 7.34 2.38 -10.19
CA CYS A 106 7.89 2.78 -8.90
C CYS A 106 7.90 1.60 -7.94
N ARG A 107 8.76 1.64 -6.91
CA ARG A 107 8.93 0.53 -5.96
C ARG A 107 7.78 0.40 -4.97
N HIS A 108 7.08 1.49 -4.66
CA HIS A 108 5.96 1.50 -3.70
C HIS A 108 4.70 2.20 -4.26
N PRO A 109 4.07 1.65 -5.31
CA PRO A 109 2.86 2.24 -5.90
C PRO A 109 1.69 2.28 -4.91
N GLY A 110 1.62 1.32 -3.99
CA GLY A 110 0.61 1.27 -2.93
C GLY A 110 0.61 2.49 -2.01
N VAL A 111 1.74 3.18 -1.84
CA VAL A 111 1.79 4.43 -1.04
C VAL A 111 1.01 5.55 -1.72
N LEU A 112 1.14 5.66 -3.04
CA LEU A 112 0.40 6.66 -3.82
C LEU A 112 -1.10 6.35 -3.84
N TRP A 113 -1.48 5.09 -4.02
CA TRP A 113 -2.90 4.70 -3.99
C TRP A 113 -3.52 4.88 -2.61
N PHE A 114 -2.79 4.57 -1.53
CA PHE A 114 -3.24 4.85 -0.17
C PHE A 114 -3.43 6.35 0.08
N PHE A 115 -2.52 7.18 -0.45
CA PHE A 115 -2.66 8.64 -0.38
C PHE A 115 -3.94 9.12 -1.05
N PHE A 116 -4.16 8.74 -2.30
CA PHE A 116 -5.37 9.15 -3.03
C PHE A 116 -6.65 8.58 -2.40
N LEU A 117 -6.59 7.38 -1.82
CA LEU A 117 -7.69 6.77 -1.10
C LEU A 117 -8.10 7.62 0.12
N TYR A 118 -7.18 7.92 1.04
CA TYR A 118 -7.52 8.72 2.23
C TYR A 118 -7.75 10.19 1.91
N TYR A 119 -7.14 10.72 0.86
CA TYR A 119 -7.45 12.07 0.36
C TYR A 119 -8.90 12.14 -0.15
N GLY A 120 -9.32 11.17 -0.97
CA GLY A 120 -10.71 11.06 -1.43
C GLY A 120 -11.69 10.90 -0.26
N LEU A 121 -11.36 10.05 0.73
CA LEU A 121 -12.17 9.88 1.94
C LEU A 121 -12.31 11.17 2.75
N TYR A 122 -11.23 11.92 2.94
CA TYR A 122 -11.27 13.20 3.65
C TYR A 122 -12.13 14.24 2.93
N GLN A 123 -12.09 14.29 1.59
CA GLN A 123 -12.95 15.21 0.83
C GLN A 123 -14.43 14.80 0.86
N ILE A 124 -14.71 13.50 0.92
CA ILE A 124 -16.08 12.96 1.06
C ILE A 124 -16.64 13.23 2.47
N LEU A 125 -15.81 13.07 3.49
CA LEU A 125 -16.17 13.24 4.90
C LEU A 125 -15.08 14.07 5.61
N PRO A 126 -15.15 15.40 5.52
CA PRO A 126 -14.17 16.26 6.17
C PRO A 126 -14.41 16.29 7.68
N SER A 127 -13.86 15.31 8.39
CA SER A 127 -13.81 15.26 9.86
C SER A 127 -12.37 15.40 10.36
N ALA A 128 -12.22 15.83 11.62
CA ALA A 128 -10.91 15.90 12.27
C ALA A 128 -10.25 14.51 12.37
N ASP A 129 -11.05 13.46 12.50
CA ASP A 129 -10.58 12.07 12.58
C ASP A 129 -10.16 11.55 11.20
N MET A 130 -10.89 11.89 10.12
CA MET A 130 -10.43 11.60 8.75
C MET A 130 -9.18 12.37 8.35
N LEU A 131 -9.06 13.63 8.76
CA LEU A 131 -7.83 14.39 8.56
C LEU A 131 -6.64 13.74 9.29
N PHE A 132 -6.87 13.23 10.50
CA PHE A 132 -5.87 12.47 11.24
C PHE A 132 -5.48 11.19 10.50
N PHE A 133 -6.45 10.39 10.03
CA PHE A 133 -6.16 9.20 9.24
C PHE A 133 -5.40 9.52 7.94
N PHE A 134 -5.75 10.62 7.28
CA PHE A 134 -5.05 11.09 6.10
C PHE A 134 -3.59 11.47 6.42
N ILE A 135 -3.34 12.38 7.35
CA ILE A 135 -1.98 12.87 7.63
C ILE A 135 -1.14 11.77 8.27
N VAL A 136 -1.62 11.20 9.38
CA VAL A 136 -0.85 10.22 10.17
C VAL A 136 -0.76 8.90 9.44
N GLY A 137 -1.84 8.45 8.79
CA GLY A 137 -1.81 7.22 8.00
C GLY A 137 -0.87 7.29 6.82
N ASN A 138 -0.86 8.39 6.07
CA ASN A 138 0.10 8.55 4.97
C ASN A 138 1.54 8.69 5.46
N GLY A 139 1.77 9.41 6.56
CA GLY A 139 3.09 9.50 7.18
C GLY A 139 3.62 8.14 7.64
N LEU A 140 2.79 7.35 8.33
CA LEU A 140 3.14 6.01 8.79
C LEU A 140 3.29 5.02 7.63
N ASN A 141 2.44 5.09 6.60
CA ASN A 141 2.54 4.26 5.41
C ASN A 141 3.82 4.55 4.60
N LEU A 142 4.21 5.83 4.51
CA LEU A 142 5.48 6.22 3.90
C LEU A 142 6.66 5.70 4.73
N ALA A 143 6.65 5.88 6.05
CA ALA A 143 7.69 5.35 6.94
C ALA A 143 7.79 3.82 6.83
N TYR A 144 6.65 3.14 6.75
CA TYR A 144 6.56 1.71 6.54
C TYR A 144 7.21 1.27 5.23
N ALA A 145 6.88 1.94 4.12
CA ALA A 145 7.51 1.70 2.83
C ALA A 145 9.03 1.95 2.85
N ILE A 146 9.51 2.98 3.57
CA ILE A 146 10.95 3.25 3.71
C ILE A 146 11.65 2.09 4.46
N VAL A 147 11.04 1.57 5.52
CA VAL A 147 11.58 0.43 6.29
C VAL A 147 11.64 -0.82 5.40
N GLN A 148 10.57 -1.09 4.65
CA GLN A 148 10.54 -2.20 3.69
C GLN A 148 11.65 -2.07 2.65
N ASP A 149 11.81 -0.91 2.02
CA ASP A 149 12.79 -0.65 0.97
C ASP A 149 14.24 -0.74 1.45
N ARG A 150 14.51 -0.23 2.65
CA ARG A 150 15.88 -0.14 3.17
C ARG A 150 16.33 -1.37 3.92
N TRP A 151 15.41 -2.15 4.49
CA TRP A 151 15.78 -3.21 5.42
C TRP A 151 15.18 -4.56 5.07
N THR A 152 13.86 -4.67 4.95
CA THR A 152 13.23 -5.97 4.73
C THR A 152 13.53 -6.51 3.34
N PHE A 153 13.34 -5.71 2.30
CA PHE A 153 13.49 -6.15 0.92
C PHE A 153 14.93 -6.52 0.53
N PRO A 154 15.98 -5.77 0.91
CA PRO A 154 17.37 -6.20 0.67
C PRO A 154 17.73 -7.54 1.32
N LYS A 155 17.08 -7.88 2.44
CA LYS A 155 17.30 -9.15 3.15
C LYS A 155 16.44 -10.30 2.63
N THR A 156 15.30 -9.98 2.03
CA THR A 156 14.30 -10.97 1.59
C THR A 156 14.47 -11.36 0.13
N PHE A 157 14.93 -10.43 -0.71
CA PHE A 157 15.09 -10.66 -2.16
C PHE A 157 16.56 -10.57 -2.57
N VAL A 158 17.04 -11.60 -3.25
CA VAL A 158 18.44 -11.71 -3.68
C VAL A 158 18.79 -10.67 -4.76
N ASP A 159 17.83 -10.34 -5.63
CA ASP A 159 18.02 -9.41 -6.76
C ASP A 159 17.64 -7.95 -6.44
N TYR A 160 17.34 -7.63 -5.17
CA TYR A 160 16.82 -6.31 -4.79
C TYR A 160 17.78 -5.16 -5.09
N SER A 161 19.09 -5.40 -4.93
CA SER A 161 20.13 -4.41 -5.24
C SER A 161 20.14 -4.00 -6.71
N ARG A 162 19.77 -4.91 -7.63
CA ARG A 162 19.64 -4.63 -9.05
C ARG A 162 18.37 -3.83 -9.33
N TYR A 163 17.25 -4.25 -8.73
CA TYR A 163 15.95 -3.58 -8.86
C TYR A 163 15.97 -2.13 -8.34
N LYS A 164 16.66 -1.86 -7.22
CA LYS A 164 16.84 -0.51 -6.67
C LYS A 164 17.59 0.46 -7.60
N ARG A 165 18.44 -0.05 -8.50
CA ARG A 165 19.17 0.79 -9.47
C ARG A 165 18.32 1.22 -10.65
N THR A 166 17.34 0.41 -11.03
CA THR A 166 16.53 0.61 -12.24
C THR A 166 15.17 1.25 -11.95
N THR A 167 14.67 1.15 -10.71
CA THR A 167 13.32 1.57 -10.35
C THR A 167 13.32 2.63 -9.22
N PRO A 168 12.69 3.80 -9.41
CA PRO A 168 12.64 4.86 -8.42
C PRO A 168 11.73 4.49 -7.24
N PHE A 169 11.95 5.14 -6.09
CA PHE A 169 11.27 4.80 -4.83
C PHE A 169 9.75 5.03 -4.88
N LEU A 170 9.32 6.24 -5.26
CA LEU A 170 7.91 6.67 -5.23
C LEU A 170 7.48 7.35 -6.52
N ILE A 171 8.22 8.36 -6.96
CA ILE A 171 7.87 9.12 -8.17
C ILE A 171 8.45 8.38 -9.38
N PRO A 172 7.63 7.97 -10.36
CA PRO A 172 8.13 7.33 -11.57
C PRO A 172 9.08 8.27 -12.31
N ASN A 173 10.22 7.74 -12.73
CA ASN A 173 11.20 8.42 -13.55
C ASN A 173 10.90 8.07 -15.02
N TRP A 174 11.12 9.03 -15.93
CA TRP A 174 11.03 8.84 -17.38
C TRP A 174 11.75 7.58 -17.88
N ASN A 175 12.90 7.23 -17.29
CA ASN A 175 13.62 5.98 -17.62
C ASN A 175 12.85 4.71 -17.24
N SER A 176 12.09 4.72 -16.13
CA SER A 176 11.27 3.58 -15.71
C SER A 176 9.98 3.45 -16.51
N ILE A 177 9.42 4.59 -16.96
CA ILE A 177 8.31 4.62 -17.91
C ILE A 177 8.77 3.97 -19.23
N LYS A 178 9.93 4.39 -19.77
CA LYS A 178 10.48 3.85 -21.02
C LYS A 178 10.74 2.34 -20.95
N ASN A 179 11.36 1.86 -19.87
CA ASN A 179 11.59 0.44 -19.65
C ASN A 179 10.28 -0.38 -19.65
N THR A 180 9.19 0.16 -19.08
CA THR A 180 7.88 -0.50 -19.02
C THR A 180 7.25 -0.66 -20.42
N PHE A 181 7.50 0.28 -21.33
CA PHE A 181 7.06 0.20 -22.73
C PHE A 181 7.95 -0.74 -23.56
N GLU A 182 9.27 -0.69 -23.39
CA GLU A 182 10.21 -1.58 -24.10
C GLU A 182 10.02 -3.07 -23.73
N THR A 183 9.59 -3.38 -22.50
CA THR A 183 9.28 -4.78 -22.11
C THR A 183 7.96 -5.30 -22.69
N LYS A 184 7.08 -4.41 -23.15
CA LYS A 184 5.81 -4.79 -23.80
C LYS A 184 5.95 -4.97 -25.32
N GLU A 185 6.89 -4.29 -25.97
CA GLU A 185 7.11 -4.44 -27.42
C GLU A 185 7.95 -5.67 -27.80
N GLY A 186 8.65 -6.28 -26.83
CA GLY A 186 9.48 -7.47 -27.04
C GLY A 186 8.81 -8.82 -26.74
N ARG A 187 7.47 -8.88 -26.62
CA ARG A 187 6.72 -10.12 -26.35
C ARG A 187 5.76 -10.47 -27.49
#